data_AF-A0A1Z8SBI2-F1
#
_entry.id   AF-A0A1Z8SBI2-F1
#
_cell.length_a   1.000
_cell.length_b   1.000
_cell.length_c   1.000
_cell.angle_alpha   90.00
_cell.angle_beta   90.00
_cell.angle_gamma   90.00
#
_symmetry.space_group_name_H-M   'P 1'
#
loop_
_entity.id
_entity.type
_entity.pdbx_description
1 polymer ?
#
loop_
_entity_poly.entity_id
_entity_poly.type
_entity_poly.pdbx_seq_one_letter_code
_entity_poly.pdbx_strand_id
1 'polypeptide(L)'
;MSRTLLFLVLFWIGTGAVLSQSTTKRQQELEAQRVRLKNEIKQINELLFSSKKNRKNVVTEVEDLQVKLSVREELIKVTNAQVNLLTRKINLNERNISDQRKELEALKEDYAKMIQNSYASKSLQNRLMFLFSSENFLQAYKRIQYLKQYTQYRRKQGLA
;
A
#
# COMPACT_ATOMS: atom_id res chain seq x y z
N MET A 1 8.34 -31.59 10.68
CA MET A 1 8.61 -30.13 10.63
C MET A 1 8.12 -29.43 9.37
N SER A 2 8.02 -30.08 8.20
CA SER A 2 7.56 -29.43 6.96
C SER A 2 6.06 -29.10 6.92
N ARG A 3 5.20 -29.93 7.52
CA ARG A 3 3.74 -29.70 7.58
C ARG A 3 3.34 -28.59 8.54
N THR A 4 4.04 -28.42 9.66
CA THR A 4 3.80 -27.36 10.64
C THR A 4 4.21 -25.98 10.13
N LEU A 5 5.25 -25.91 9.28
CA LEU A 5 5.65 -24.68 8.59
C LEU A 5 4.61 -24.22 7.56
N LEU A 6 3.98 -25.15 6.83
CA LEU A 6 2.90 -24.85 5.89
C LEU A 6 1.67 -24.22 6.56
N PHE A 7 1.27 -24.70 7.75
CA PHE A 7 0.18 -24.11 8.52
C PHE A 7 0.49 -22.71 9.06
N LEU A 8 1.74 -22.45 9.47
CA LEU A 8 2.19 -21.12 9.90
C LEU A 8 2.19 -20.09 8.76
N VAL A 9 2.59 -20.51 7.54
CA VAL A 9 2.53 -19.65 6.35
C VAL A 9 1.09 -19.34 5.95
N LEU A 10 0.18 -20.32 6.03
CA LEU A 10 -1.24 -20.11 5.72
C LEU A 10 -1.92 -19.16 6.71
N PHE A 11 -1.55 -19.23 8.00
CA PHE A 11 -2.05 -18.35 9.05
C PHE A 11 -1.60 -16.90 8.84
N TRP A 12 -0.36 -16.69 8.40
CA TRP A 12 0.18 -15.35 8.15
C TRP A 12 -0.52 -14.65 6.97
N ILE A 13 -0.84 -15.40 5.91
CA ILE A 13 -1.59 -14.90 4.74
C ILE A 13 -3.03 -14.53 5.11
N GLY A 14 -3.69 -15.31 5.98
CA GLY A 14 -5.07 -15.06 6.40
C GLY A 14 -5.26 -13.79 7.24
N THR A 15 -4.26 -13.43 8.06
CA THR A 15 -4.37 -12.26 8.96
C THR A 15 -4.17 -10.90 8.27
N GLY A 16 -3.48 -10.85 7.12
CA GLY A 16 -3.16 -9.58 6.44
C GLY A 16 -4.37 -8.91 5.76
N ALA A 17 -5.36 -9.70 5.30
CA ALA A 17 -6.49 -9.19 4.55
C ALA A 17 -7.55 -8.48 5.42
N VAL A 18 -7.67 -8.85 6.70
CA VAL A 18 -8.73 -8.35 7.59
C VAL A 18 -8.49 -6.89 8.02
N LEU A 19 -7.23 -6.44 8.07
CA LEU A 19 -6.88 -5.08 8.52
C LEU A 19 -7.07 -4.00 7.44
N SER A 20 -7.08 -4.36 6.16
CA SER A 20 -7.16 -3.40 5.05
C SER A 20 -8.60 -2.93 4.75
N GLN A 21 -9.62 -3.72 5.11
CA GLN A 21 -11.02 -3.37 4.80
C GLN A 21 -11.64 -2.30 5.71
N SER A 22 -11.12 -2.09 6.91
CA SER A 22 -11.76 -1.19 7.89
C SER A 22 -11.61 0.30 7.55
N THR A 23 -10.48 0.71 6.98
CA THR A 23 -10.19 2.10 6.61
C THR A 23 -11.01 2.59 5.41
N THR A 24 -11.34 1.71 4.47
CA THR A 24 -12.18 2.04 3.31
C THR A 24 -13.65 2.24 3.71
N LYS A 25 -14.18 1.35 4.57
CA LYS A 25 -15.55 1.48 5.10
C LYS A 25 -15.74 2.78 5.89
N ARG A 26 -14.79 3.10 6.78
CA ARG A 26 -14.88 4.33 7.59
C ARG A 26 -14.82 5.60 6.75
N GLN A 27 -14.02 5.60 5.68
CA GLN A 27 -13.97 6.72 4.74
C GLN A 27 -15.30 6.91 4.01
N GLN A 28 -15.87 5.83 3.48
CA GLN A 28 -17.16 5.85 2.78
C GLN A 28 -18.30 6.33 3.68
N GLU A 29 -18.33 5.90 4.95
CA GLU A 29 -19.31 6.38 5.94
C GLU A 29 -19.22 7.90 6.16
N LEU A 30 -18.00 8.42 6.34
CA LEU A 30 -17.77 9.85 6.55
C LEU A 30 -18.14 10.66 5.30
N GLU A 31 -17.84 10.15 4.10
CA GLU A 31 -18.26 10.78 2.84
C GLU A 31 -19.78 10.80 2.69
N ALA A 32 -20.46 9.68 2.98
CA ALA A 32 -21.91 9.61 2.97
C ALA A 32 -22.56 10.54 4.01
N GLN A 33 -21.99 10.66 5.20
CA GLN A 33 -22.43 11.62 6.22
C GLN A 33 -22.23 13.06 5.74
N ARG A 34 -21.08 13.40 5.16
CA ARG A 34 -20.80 14.73 4.61
C ARG A 34 -21.79 15.12 3.52
N VAL A 35 -22.11 14.21 2.58
CA VAL A 35 -23.09 14.46 1.52
C VAL A 35 -24.49 14.65 2.10
N ARG A 36 -24.90 13.83 3.06
CA ARG A 36 -26.19 13.97 3.75
C ARG A 36 -26.34 15.32 4.44
N LEU A 37 -25.37 15.70 5.29
CA LEU A 37 -25.39 16.99 5.99
C LEU A 37 -25.41 18.18 5.01
N LYS A 38 -24.68 18.09 3.89
CA LYS A 38 -24.71 19.14 2.86
C LYS A 38 -26.10 19.29 2.21
N ASN A 39 -26.78 18.18 1.95
CA ASN A 39 -28.13 18.18 1.40
C ASN A 39 -29.14 18.71 2.42
N GLU A 40 -29.00 18.36 3.69
CA GLU A 40 -29.83 18.84 4.79
C GLU A 40 -29.67 20.36 4.97
N ILE A 41 -28.45 20.89 4.92
CA ILE A 41 -28.20 22.35 4.89
C ILE A 41 -28.92 23.02 3.72
N LYS A 42 -28.95 22.37 2.55
CA LYS A 42 -29.63 22.90 1.36
C LYS A 42 -31.15 22.95 1.58
N GLN A 43 -31.73 21.87 2.09
CA GLN A 43 -33.16 21.81 2.42
C GLN A 43 -33.56 22.82 3.49
N ILE A 44 -32.77 22.96 4.56
CA ILE A 44 -32.98 23.96 5.61
C ILE A 44 -32.95 25.38 5.01
N ASN A 45 -32.01 25.67 4.10
CA ASN A 45 -31.95 26.96 3.43
C ASN A 45 -33.16 27.23 2.54
N GLU A 46 -33.65 26.24 1.81
CA GLU A 46 -34.85 26.36 0.96
C GLU A 46 -36.11 26.61 1.81
N LEU A 47 -36.28 25.90 2.93
CA LEU A 47 -37.39 26.08 3.89
C LEU A 47 -37.33 27.44 4.60
N LEU A 48 -36.13 27.92 4.91
CA LEU A 48 -35.90 29.25 5.49
C LEU A 48 -36.31 30.36 4.52
N PHE A 49 -35.93 30.24 3.25
CA PHE A 49 -36.23 31.24 2.23
C PHE A 49 -37.74 31.29 1.91
N SER A 50 -38.39 30.13 1.84
CA SER A 50 -39.85 30.06 1.64
C SER A 50 -40.62 30.62 2.85
N SER A 51 -40.14 30.37 4.07
CA SER A 51 -40.74 30.92 5.28
C SER A 51 -40.54 32.44 5.43
N LYS A 52 -39.41 32.99 4.98
CA LYS A 52 -39.17 34.45 5.03
C LYS A 52 -40.17 35.24 4.18
N LYS A 53 -40.70 34.63 3.10
CA LYS A 53 -41.74 35.20 2.24
C LYS A 53 -43.11 35.29 2.94
N ASN A 54 -43.35 34.42 3.92
CA ASN A 54 -44.56 34.35 4.74
C ASN A 54 -44.24 34.87 6.16
N ARG A 55 -44.21 36.19 6.38
CA ARG A 55 -43.94 36.89 7.68
C ARG A 55 -43.67 35.96 8.89
N LYS A 56 -42.39 35.70 9.21
CA LYS A 56 -41.95 34.94 10.40
C LYS A 56 -41.80 35.84 11.63
N ASN A 57 -42.11 35.31 12.81
CA ASN A 57 -41.80 35.93 14.10
C ASN A 57 -40.28 35.86 14.38
N VAL A 58 -39.72 36.86 15.06
CA VAL A 58 -38.28 36.93 15.40
C VAL A 58 -37.80 35.67 16.14
N VAL A 59 -38.67 35.06 16.96
CA VAL A 59 -38.36 33.81 17.69
C VAL A 59 -38.10 32.64 16.75
N THR A 60 -38.88 32.47 15.68
CA THR A 60 -38.70 31.35 14.75
C THR A 60 -37.48 31.53 13.84
N GLU A 61 -37.08 32.77 13.55
CA GLU A 61 -35.84 33.05 12.83
C GLU A 61 -34.59 32.69 13.65
N VAL A 62 -34.63 32.92 14.97
CA VAL A 62 -33.55 32.52 15.90
C VAL A 62 -33.45 30.99 16.01
N GLU A 63 -34.59 30.28 16.12
CA GLU A 63 -34.62 28.82 16.14
C GLU A 63 -34.04 28.20 14.86
N ASP A 64 -34.39 28.72 13.68
CA ASP A 64 -33.84 28.23 12.41
C ASP A 64 -32.32 28.48 12.30
N LEU A 65 -31.84 29.62 12.81
CA LEU A 65 -30.42 29.94 12.88
C LEU A 65 -29.66 28.97 13.80
N GLN A 66 -30.26 28.60 14.93
CA GLN A 66 -29.71 27.60 15.86
C GLN A 66 -29.56 26.24 15.17
N VAL A 67 -30.57 25.79 14.42
CA VAL A 67 -30.53 24.53 13.64
C VAL A 67 -29.47 24.60 12.54
N LYS A 68 -29.35 25.72 11.84
CA LYS A 68 -28.29 25.89 10.82
C LYS A 68 -26.89 25.83 11.44
N LEU A 69 -26.70 26.41 12.63
CA LEU A 69 -25.44 26.36 13.35
C LEU A 69 -25.10 24.95 13.77
N SER A 70 -26.04 24.19 14.34
CA SER A 70 -25.80 22.81 14.78
C SER A 70 -25.39 21.89 13.62
N VAL A 71 -26.07 21.98 12.47
CA VAL A 71 -25.71 21.17 11.29
C VAL A 71 -24.34 21.57 10.72
N ARG A 72 -23.98 22.87 10.78
CA ARG A 72 -22.63 23.32 10.39
C ARG A 72 -21.55 22.81 11.33
N GLU A 73 -21.80 22.80 12.63
CA GLU A 73 -20.87 22.23 13.61
C GLU A 73 -20.66 20.73 13.37
N GLU A 74 -21.73 19.99 13.08
CA GLU A 74 -21.63 18.57 12.74
C GLU A 74 -20.82 18.33 11.46
N LEU A 75 -21.06 19.14 10.42
CA LEU A 75 -20.27 19.10 9.19
C LEU A 75 -18.77 19.37 9.46
N ILE A 76 -18.45 20.33 10.33
CA ILE A 76 -17.07 20.62 10.75
C ILE A 76 -16.47 19.41 11.47
N LYS A 77 -17.20 18.77 12.38
CA LYS A 77 -16.75 17.56 13.10
C LYS A 77 -16.43 16.41 12.13
N VAL A 78 -17.33 16.12 11.19
CA VAL A 78 -17.13 15.09 10.15
C VAL A 78 -15.93 15.43 9.26
N THR A 79 -15.79 16.69 8.86
CA THR A 79 -14.67 17.16 8.02
C THR A 79 -13.33 17.00 8.75
N ASN A 80 -13.26 17.38 10.03
CA ASN A 80 -12.05 17.18 10.84
C ASN A 80 -11.71 15.70 11.00
N ALA A 81 -12.70 14.82 11.15
CA ALA A 81 -12.46 13.38 11.16
C ALA A 81 -11.90 12.85 9.83
N GLN A 82 -12.38 13.37 8.69
CA GLN A 82 -11.84 13.05 7.36
C GLN A 82 -10.39 13.53 7.20
N VAL A 83 -10.09 14.77 7.64
CA VAL A 83 -8.73 15.32 7.61
C VAL A 83 -7.78 14.41 8.42
N ASN A 84 -8.14 14.08 9.66
CA ASN A 84 -7.33 13.21 10.51
C ASN A 84 -7.11 11.80 9.92
N LEU A 85 -8.07 11.27 9.16
CA LEU A 85 -7.93 10.00 8.46
C LEU A 85 -6.97 10.14 7.26
N LEU A 86 -7.13 11.19 6.46
CA LEU A 86 -6.27 11.47 5.30
C LEU A 86 -4.83 11.74 5.73
N THR A 87 -4.59 12.53 6.78
CA THR A 87 -3.25 12.78 7.34
C THR A 87 -2.56 11.47 7.75
N ARG A 88 -3.28 10.54 8.38
CA ARG A 88 -2.74 9.21 8.71
C ARG A 88 -2.36 8.40 7.47
N LYS A 89 -3.19 8.42 6.42
CA LYS A 89 -2.88 7.75 5.15
C LYS A 89 -1.67 8.36 4.45
N ILE A 90 -1.56 9.69 4.43
CA ILE A 90 -0.41 10.41 3.87
C ILE A 90 0.88 9.97 4.58
N ASN A 91 0.91 10.03 5.92
CA ASN A 91 2.08 9.64 6.70
C ASN A 91 2.50 8.17 6.47
N LEU A 92 1.54 7.26 6.31
CA LEU A 92 1.82 5.86 5.98
C LEU A 92 2.41 5.73 4.57
N ASN A 93 1.84 6.43 3.59
CA ASN A 93 2.33 6.42 2.22
C ASN A 93 3.74 7.02 2.10
N GLU A 94 4.03 8.10 2.82
CA GLU A 94 5.37 8.70 2.85
C GLU A 94 6.42 7.75 3.40
N ARG A 95 6.10 7.01 4.47
CA ARG A 95 6.98 5.96 5.00
C ARG A 95 7.23 4.86 3.97
N ASN A 96 6.16 4.34 3.36
CA ASN A 96 6.27 3.32 2.32
C ASN A 96 7.12 3.79 1.14
N ILE A 97 6.96 5.04 0.70
CA ILE A 97 7.79 5.63 -0.37
C ILE A 97 9.27 5.70 0.06
N SER A 98 9.55 6.09 1.30
CA SER A 98 10.92 6.14 1.81
C SER A 98 11.56 4.75 1.84
N ASP A 99 10.83 3.74 2.32
CA ASP A 99 11.32 2.36 2.40
C ASP A 99 11.53 1.77 1.01
N GLN A 100 10.58 1.94 0.09
CA GLN A 100 10.71 1.51 -1.30
C GLN A 100 11.90 2.18 -2.02
N ARG A 101 12.20 3.44 -1.71
CA ARG A 101 13.38 4.12 -2.27
C ARG A 101 14.69 3.52 -1.77
N LYS A 102 14.77 3.17 -0.48
CA LYS A 102 15.94 2.49 0.10
C LYS A 102 16.12 1.09 -0.51
N GLU A 103 15.04 0.33 -0.64
CA GLU A 103 15.07 -0.99 -1.30
C GLU A 103 15.53 -0.87 -2.75
N LEU A 104 15.05 0.13 -3.48
CA LEU A 104 15.45 0.38 -4.86
C LEU A 104 16.94 0.73 -4.97
N GLU A 105 17.47 1.53 -4.04
CA GLU A 105 18.89 1.90 -4.02
C GLU A 105 19.77 0.68 -3.74
N ALA A 106 19.41 -0.14 -2.75
CA ALA A 106 20.08 -1.40 -2.45
C ALA A 106 20.05 -2.36 -3.66
N LEU A 107 18.89 -2.49 -4.31
CA LEU A 107 18.74 -3.35 -5.49
C LEU A 107 19.60 -2.89 -6.67
N LYS A 108 19.73 -1.57 -6.89
CA LYS A 108 20.61 -1.01 -7.91
C LYS A 108 22.08 -1.31 -7.61
N GLU A 109 22.51 -1.17 -6.36
CA GLU A 109 23.87 -1.47 -5.94
C GLU A 109 24.20 -2.96 -6.13
N ASP A 110 23.30 -3.85 -5.67
CA ASP A 110 23.45 -5.29 -5.82
C ASP A 110 23.47 -5.71 -7.29
N TYR A 111 22.62 -5.09 -8.12
CA TYR A 111 22.62 -5.31 -9.56
C TYR A 111 23.93 -4.87 -10.23
N ALA A 112 24.48 -3.71 -9.83
CA ALA A 112 25.77 -3.24 -10.33
C ALA A 112 26.92 -4.19 -9.95
N LYS A 113 26.99 -4.63 -8.69
CA LYS A 113 27.94 -5.66 -8.21
C LYS A 113 27.77 -6.96 -8.98
N MET A 114 26.53 -7.38 -9.23
CA MET A 114 26.23 -8.58 -10.00
C MET A 114 26.77 -8.49 -11.43
N ILE A 115 26.63 -7.34 -12.11
CA ILE A 115 27.18 -7.11 -13.44
C ILE A 115 28.71 -7.19 -13.41
N GLN A 116 29.36 -6.48 -12.48
CA GLN A 116 30.81 -6.45 -12.35
C GLN A 116 31.37 -7.86 -12.11
N ASN A 117 30.80 -8.60 -11.16
CA ASN A 117 31.17 -9.99 -10.86
C ASN A 117 30.92 -10.92 -12.06
N SER A 118 29.83 -10.71 -12.80
CA SER A 118 29.53 -11.47 -14.00
C SER A 118 30.50 -11.17 -15.15
N TYR A 119 31.01 -9.94 -15.24
CA TYR A 119 32.05 -9.56 -16.21
C TYR A 119 33.41 -10.16 -15.82
N ALA A 120 33.83 -10.05 -14.56
CA ALA A 120 35.07 -10.65 -14.05
C ALA A 120 35.08 -12.18 -14.21
N SER A 121 33.92 -12.83 -14.05
CA SER A 121 33.75 -14.28 -14.24
C SER A 121 33.36 -14.69 -15.67
N LYS A 122 33.30 -13.75 -16.62
CA LYS A 122 32.85 -13.97 -18.03
C LYS A 122 33.82 -14.80 -18.85
N SER A 123 35.04 -15.04 -18.36
CA SER A 123 36.00 -15.89 -19.08
C SER A 123 35.41 -17.29 -19.30
N LEU A 124 35.04 -17.60 -20.54
CA LEU A 124 34.73 -18.94 -21.02
C LEU A 124 35.83 -19.94 -20.64
N GLN A 125 37.06 -19.43 -20.54
CA GLN A 125 38.24 -20.18 -20.11
C GLN A 125 38.11 -20.67 -18.66
N ASN A 126 37.50 -19.91 -17.74
CA ASN A 126 37.29 -20.37 -16.36
C ASN A 126 36.27 -21.50 -16.26
N ARG A 127 35.21 -21.49 -17.09
CA ARG A 127 34.20 -22.57 -17.12
C ARG A 127 34.75 -23.83 -17.75
N LEU A 128 35.48 -23.70 -18.87
CA LEU A 128 36.14 -24.83 -19.51
C LEU A 128 37.26 -25.38 -18.63
N MET A 129 38.06 -24.54 -17.97
CA MET A 129 39.10 -24.97 -17.03
C MET A 129 38.51 -25.66 -15.78
N PHE A 130 37.36 -25.20 -15.28
CA PHE A 130 36.63 -25.89 -14.21
C PHE A 130 36.15 -27.29 -14.62
N LEU A 131 35.79 -27.49 -15.89
CA LEU A 131 35.41 -28.80 -16.42
C LEU A 131 36.63 -29.68 -16.71
N PHE A 132 37.69 -29.13 -17.31
CA PHE A 132 38.90 -29.85 -17.71
C PHE A 132 39.86 -30.15 -16.55
N SER A 133 39.74 -29.48 -15.41
CA SER A 133 40.44 -29.82 -14.15
C SER A 133 39.77 -30.95 -13.36
N SER A 134 38.97 -31.79 -14.02
CA SER A 134 38.33 -32.95 -13.39
C SER A 134 39.24 -34.16 -13.51
N GLU A 135 39.41 -34.91 -12.44
CA GLU A 135 40.24 -36.12 -12.38
C GLU A 135 39.61 -37.29 -13.17
N ASN A 136 38.28 -37.29 -13.33
CA ASN A 136 37.55 -38.31 -14.07
C ASN A 136 36.22 -37.79 -14.66
N PHE A 137 35.65 -38.57 -15.59
CA PHE A 137 34.44 -38.22 -16.33
C PHE A 137 33.21 -38.03 -15.43
N LEU A 138 33.07 -38.85 -14.38
CA LEU A 138 31.95 -38.73 -13.43
C LEU A 138 31.99 -37.40 -12.67
N GLN A 139 33.18 -36.93 -12.29
CA GLN A 139 33.38 -35.64 -11.64
C GLN A 139 33.07 -34.48 -12.60
N ALA A 140 33.52 -34.56 -13.85
CA ALA A 140 33.19 -33.56 -14.87
C ALA A 140 31.68 -33.45 -15.11
N TYR A 141 30.98 -34.59 -15.18
CA TYR A 141 29.52 -34.64 -15.34
C TYR A 141 28.77 -33.93 -14.19
N LYS A 142 29.18 -34.16 -12.93
CA LYS A 142 28.62 -33.47 -11.76
C LYS A 142 28.87 -31.95 -11.81
N ARG A 143 30.07 -31.53 -12.22
CA ARG A 143 30.43 -30.11 -12.41
C ARG A 143 29.58 -29.43 -13.49
N ILE A 144 29.24 -30.13 -14.59
CA ILE A 144 28.29 -29.64 -15.62
C ILE A 144 26.89 -29.43 -15.02
N GLN A 145 26.39 -30.38 -14.24
CA GLN A 145 25.08 -30.25 -13.59
C GLN A 145 25.05 -29.06 -12.61
N TYR A 146 26.11 -28.86 -11.84
CA TYR A 146 26.25 -27.72 -10.94
C TYR A 146 26.20 -26.38 -11.69
N LEU A 147 26.93 -26.24 -12.81
CA LEU A 147 26.89 -25.02 -13.64
C LEU A 147 25.48 -24.73 -14.17
N LYS A 148 24.69 -25.75 -14.52
CA LYS A 148 23.28 -25.60 -14.92
C LYS A 148 22.42 -25.06 -13.76
N GLN A 149 22.52 -25.66 -12.58
CA GLN A 149 21.76 -25.22 -11.40
C GLN A 149 22.12 -23.80 -10.98
N TYR A 150 23.41 -23.46 -10.97
CA TYR A 150 23.89 -22.11 -10.66
C TYR A 150 23.33 -21.07 -11.65
N THR A 151 23.32 -21.39 -12.95
CA THR A 151 22.75 -20.50 -13.98
C THR A 151 21.23 -20.31 -13.77
N GLN A 152 20.51 -21.37 -13.43
CA GLN A 152 19.08 -21.30 -13.12
C GLN A 152 18.80 -20.47 -11.86
N TYR A 153 19.59 -20.64 -10.81
CA TYR A 153 19.47 -19.88 -9.57
C TYR A 153 19.74 -18.39 -9.79
N ARG A 154 20.80 -18.03 -10.53
CA ARG A 154 21.09 -16.64 -10.92
C ARG A 154 19.98 -16.03 -11.78
N ARG A 155 19.38 -16.80 -12.69
CA ARG A 155 18.26 -16.33 -13.52
C ARG A 155 17.01 -16.03 -12.68
N LYS A 156 16.74 -16.84 -11.65
CA LYS A 156 15.64 -16.59 -10.71
C LYS A 156 15.86 -15.33 -9.86
N GLN A 157 17.11 -15.08 -9.43
CA GLN A 157 17.44 -13.87 -8.69
C GLN A 157 17.32 -12.58 -9.52
N GLY A 158 17.63 -12.62 -10.82
CA GLY A 158 17.50 -11.45 -11.70
C GLY A 158 16.09 -11.19 -12.25
N LEU A 159 15.10 -12.04 -11.92
CA LEU A 159 13.68 -11.87 -12.27
C LEU A 159 12.82 -11.43 -11.07
N ALA A 160 13.43 -11.27 -9.90
CA ALA A 160 12.84 -10.67 -8.71
C ALA A 160 13.24 -9.19 -8.64
#